data_AF-A0A2V6XNF6-F1
#
_entry.id   AF-A0A2V6XNF6-F1
#
_cell.length_a   1.000
_cell.length_b   1.000
_cell.length_c   1.000
_cell.angle_alpha   90.00
_cell.angle_beta   90.00
_cell.angle_gamma   90.00
#
_symmetry.space_group_name_H-M   'P 1'
#
loop_
_entity.id
_entity.type
_entity.pdbx_description
1 polymer ?
#
loop_
_entity_poly.entity_id
_entity_poly.type
_entity_poly.pdbx_seq_one_letter_code
_entity_poly.pdbx_strand_id
1 'polypeptide(L)'
;MQAGASEAKIAAVAGAATSQLFGESEKAALEYAEAMTITDRKVTDQLFARVRVHFAEAQIVELTAAVALENFRSKFNVALGIEAQGFCVLKSRE
;
A
#
# COMPACT_ATOMS: atom_id res chain seq x y z
N MET A 1 16.19 -6.33 -4.52
CA MET A 1 14.98 -5.61 -5.00
C MET A 1 14.66 -6.05 -6.42
N GLN A 2 13.68 -6.93 -6.64
CA GLN A 2 13.43 -7.50 -7.98
C GLN A 2 12.59 -6.58 -8.90
N ALA A 3 11.88 -5.60 -8.36
CA ALA A 3 10.97 -4.72 -9.12
C ALA A 3 11.43 -3.24 -9.23
N GLY A 4 12.69 -2.94 -8.91
CA GLY A 4 13.29 -1.62 -9.20
C GLY A 4 13.10 -0.50 -8.17
N ALA A 5 12.37 -0.71 -7.06
CA ALA A 5 12.38 0.24 -5.95
C ALA A 5 13.76 0.27 -5.25
N SER A 6 14.14 1.41 -4.65
CA SER A 6 15.35 1.54 -3.82
C SER A 6 15.07 1.18 -2.36
N GLU A 7 16.08 0.70 -1.63
CA GLU A 7 15.93 0.33 -0.22
C GLU A 7 15.45 1.51 0.63
N ALA A 8 15.99 2.71 0.35
CA ALA A 8 15.56 3.95 0.98
C ALA A 8 14.07 4.24 0.74
N LYS A 9 13.57 4.00 -0.48
CA LYS A 9 12.14 4.20 -0.80
C LYS A 9 11.26 3.19 -0.07
N ILE A 10 11.65 1.92 0.01
CA ILE A 10 10.90 0.92 0.79
C ILE A 10 10.88 1.27 2.28
N ALA A 11 12.02 1.65 2.86
CA ALA A 11 12.10 2.03 4.26
C ALA A 11 11.21 3.26 4.58
N ALA A 12 10.95 4.12 3.59
CA ALA A 12 10.15 5.32 3.73
C ALA A 12 8.64 5.11 3.53
N VAL A 13 8.16 3.89 3.21
CA VAL A 13 6.73 3.65 2.89
C VAL A 13 5.79 4.08 4.01
N ALA A 14 6.12 3.80 5.27
CA ALA A 14 5.30 4.19 6.43
C ALA A 14 5.14 5.72 6.59
N GLY A 15 6.04 6.50 5.97
CA GLY A 15 6.01 7.96 5.96
C GLY A 15 5.81 8.54 4.55
N ALA A 16 5.23 7.77 3.62
CA ALA A 16 5.15 8.16 2.21
C ALA A 16 4.45 9.51 1.98
N ALA A 17 3.45 9.85 2.80
CA ALA A 17 2.69 11.10 2.69
C ALA A 17 3.58 12.36 2.77
N THR A 18 4.65 12.35 3.56
CA THR A 18 5.56 13.48 3.74
C THR A 18 6.93 13.29 3.07
N SER A 19 7.20 12.09 2.54
CA SER A 19 8.48 11.77 1.90
C SER A 19 8.55 12.30 0.48
N GLN A 20 9.71 12.88 0.13
CA GLN A 20 10.03 13.34 -1.23
C GLN A 20 10.38 12.18 -2.19
N LEU A 21 10.52 10.95 -1.67
CA LEU A 21 10.84 9.76 -2.49
C LEU A 21 9.63 9.23 -3.27
N PHE A 22 8.44 9.77 -3.00
CA PHE A 22 7.19 9.37 -3.62
C PHE A 22 6.59 10.52 -4.42
N GLY A 23 6.19 10.23 -5.66
CA GLY A 23 5.41 11.16 -6.46
C GLY A 23 3.96 11.25 -5.98
N GLU A 24 3.22 12.24 -6.47
CA GLU A 24 1.82 12.47 -6.07
C GLU A 24 0.90 11.29 -6.43
N SER A 25 1.13 10.63 -7.56
CA SER A 25 0.40 9.40 -7.94
C SER A 25 0.64 8.25 -6.96
N GLU A 26 1.88 8.07 -6.50
CA GLU A 26 2.25 7.03 -5.54
C GLU A 26 1.66 7.32 -4.16
N LYS A 27 1.70 8.58 -3.71
CA LYS A 27 1.06 8.99 -2.45
C LYS A 27 -0.45 8.77 -2.49
N ALA A 28 -1.12 9.13 -3.58
CA ALA A 28 -2.55 8.89 -3.73
C ALA A 28 -2.89 7.39 -3.70
N ALA A 29 -2.09 6.55 -4.38
CA ALA A 29 -2.29 5.10 -4.37
C ALA A 29 -2.05 4.48 -2.98
N LEU A 30 -1.03 4.93 -2.25
CA LEU A 30 -0.73 4.47 -0.89
C LEU A 30 -1.81 4.89 0.11
N GLU A 31 -2.29 6.14 0.05
CA GLU A 31 -3.39 6.61 0.89
C GLU A 31 -4.70 5.87 0.59
N TYR A 32 -4.98 5.57 -0.68
CA TYR A 32 -6.09 4.71 -1.09
C TYR A 32 -5.98 3.30 -0.50
N ALA A 33 -4.78 2.70 -0.58
CA ALA A 33 -4.51 1.40 0.01
C ALA A 33 -4.69 1.41 1.54
N GLU A 34 -4.17 2.41 2.24
CA GLU A 34 -4.39 2.58 3.68
C GLU A 34 -5.87 2.70 4.03
N ALA A 35 -6.63 3.49 3.27
CA ALA A 35 -8.06 3.69 3.50
C ALA A 35 -8.89 2.41 3.28
N MET A 36 -8.46 1.50 2.41
CA MET A 36 -9.08 0.18 2.23
C MET A 36 -8.68 -0.84 3.29
N THR A 37 -7.54 -0.65 3.95
CA THR A 37 -6.92 -1.66 4.80
C THR A 37 -7.10 -1.41 6.30
N ILE A 38 -7.00 -0.15 6.73
CA ILE A 38 -7.06 0.21 8.14
C ILE A 38 -8.53 0.26 8.59
N THR A 39 -8.85 -0.51 9.64
CA THR A 39 -10.17 -0.48 10.27
C THR A 39 -10.59 0.96 10.61
N ASP A 40 -11.86 1.27 10.41
CA ASP A 40 -12.47 2.60 10.61
C ASP A 40 -12.05 3.71 9.63
N ARG A 41 -11.19 3.42 8.65
CA ARG A 41 -10.97 4.29 7.50
C ARG A 41 -11.90 3.91 6.35
N LYS A 42 -12.16 4.89 5.47
CA LYS A 42 -12.95 4.72 4.25
C LYS A 42 -12.30 5.48 3.11
N VAL A 43 -12.40 4.93 1.92
CA VAL A 43 -12.15 5.70 0.69
C VAL A 43 -13.25 6.75 0.57
N THR A 44 -12.91 8.01 0.81
CA THR A 44 -13.83 9.13 0.66
C THR A 44 -13.93 9.55 -0.80
N ASP A 45 -15.01 10.24 -1.19
CA ASP A 45 -15.15 10.79 -2.54
C ASP A 45 -13.99 11.73 -2.91
N GLN A 46 -13.49 12.50 -1.93
CA GLN A 46 -12.34 13.37 -2.11
C GLN A 46 -11.05 12.59 -2.40
N LEU A 47 -10.81 11.49 -1.68
CA LEU A 47 -9.67 10.62 -1.94
C LEU A 47 -9.80 9.94 -3.30
N PHE A 48 -10.99 9.41 -3.62
CA PHE A 48 -11.25 8.78 -4.91
C PHE A 48 -11.06 9.77 -6.08
N ALA A 49 -11.50 11.02 -5.92
CA ALA A 49 -11.27 12.07 -6.90
C ALA A 49 -9.77 12.35 -7.12
N ARG A 50 -8.97 12.40 -6.05
CA ARG A 50 -7.50 12.54 -6.15
C ARG A 50 -6.86 11.35 -6.86
N VAL A 51 -7.28 10.13 -6.58
CA VAL A 51 -6.78 8.93 -7.29
C VAL A 51 -7.11 9.02 -8.78
N ARG A 52 -8.33 9.46 -9.15
CA ARG A 52 -8.73 9.66 -10.55
C ARG A 52 -7.96 10.73 -11.31
N VAL A 53 -7.25 11.64 -10.64
CA VAL A 53 -6.33 12.58 -11.31
C VAL A 53 -5.13 11.85 -11.92
N HIS A 54 -4.73 10.71 -11.34
CA HIS A 54 -3.49 10.01 -11.69
C HIS A 54 -3.72 8.69 -12.43
N PHE A 55 -4.88 8.07 -12.28
CA PHE A 55 -5.17 6.74 -12.80
C PHE A 55 -6.49 6.70 -13.57
N ALA A 56 -6.49 6.01 -14.71
CA ALA A 56 -7.70 5.69 -15.44
C ALA A 56 -8.58 4.70 -14.64
N GLU A 57 -9.87 4.62 -14.95
CA GLU A 57 -10.81 3.76 -14.20
C GLU A 57 -10.36 2.29 -14.17
N ALA A 58 -9.87 1.75 -15.29
CA ALA A 58 -9.34 0.39 -15.35
C ALA A 58 -8.13 0.19 -14.39
N GLN A 59 -7.23 1.18 -14.31
CA GLN A 59 -6.07 1.12 -13.41
C GLN A 59 -6.49 1.20 -11.94
N ILE A 60 -7.58 1.91 -11.63
CA ILE A 60 -8.14 1.97 -10.26
C ILE A 60 -8.75 0.63 -9.87
N VAL A 61 -9.40 -0.06 -10.80
CA VAL A 61 -9.90 -1.43 -10.58
C VAL A 61 -8.72 -2.37 -10.29
N GLU A 62 -7.64 -2.30 -11.07
CA GLU A 62 -6.42 -3.08 -10.82
C GLU A 62 -5.78 -2.77 -9.47
N LEU A 63 -5.65 -1.49 -9.12
CA LEU A 63 -5.15 -1.04 -7.82
C LEU A 63 -6.00 -1.61 -6.67
N THR A 64 -7.33 -1.53 -6.80
CA THR A 64 -8.27 -2.05 -5.81
C THR A 64 -8.13 -3.56 -5.64
N ALA A 65 -7.99 -4.29 -6.75
CA ALA A 65 -7.78 -5.73 -6.73
C ALA A 65 -6.45 -6.12 -6.04
N ALA A 66 -5.37 -5.38 -6.33
CA ALA A 66 -4.07 -5.61 -5.69
C ALA A 66 -4.14 -5.39 -4.17
N VAL A 67 -4.75 -4.29 -3.71
CA VAL A 67 -4.93 -4.01 -2.28
C VAL A 67 -5.81 -5.08 -1.61
N ALA A 68 -6.90 -5.48 -2.25
CA ALA A 68 -7.78 -6.52 -1.73
C ALA A 68 -7.07 -7.87 -1.57
N LEU A 69 -6.21 -8.24 -2.53
CA LEU A 69 -5.44 -9.48 -2.47
C LEU A 69 -4.45 -9.48 -1.29
N GLU A 70 -3.77 -8.36 -1.03
CA GLU A 70 -2.87 -8.26 0.13
C GLU A 70 -3.64 -8.27 1.46
N ASN A 71 -4.83 -7.68 1.51
CA ASN A 71 -5.73 -7.78 2.67
C ASN A 71 -6.27 -9.20 2.90
N PHE A 72 -6.48 -9.97 1.83
CA PHE A 72 -6.81 -11.38 1.94
C PHE A 72 -5.60 -12.15 2.52
N ARG A 73 -4.42 -11.97 1.94
CA ARG A 73 -3.18 -12.65 2.37
C ARG A 73 -2.84 -12.36 3.82
N SER A 74 -3.01 -11.11 4.29
CA SER A 74 -2.73 -10.73 5.67
C SER A 74 -3.61 -11.47 6.68
N LYS A 75 -4.86 -11.78 6.33
CA LYS A 75 -5.78 -12.56 7.19
C LYS A 75 -5.58 -14.06 7.03
N PHE A 76 -5.47 -14.53 5.79
CA PHE A 76 -5.33 -15.94 5.44
C PHE A 76 -4.05 -16.54 6.01
N ASN A 77 -2.91 -15.87 5.80
CA ASN A 77 -1.61 -16.36 6.26
C ASN A 77 -1.56 -16.42 7.80
N VAL A 78 -2.04 -15.38 8.48
CA VAL A 78 -2.07 -15.32 9.95
C VAL A 78 -2.96 -16.42 10.51
N ALA A 79 -4.15 -16.64 9.94
CA ALA A 79 -5.07 -17.68 10.39
C ALA A 79 -4.50 -19.09 10.27
N LEU A 80 -3.57 -19.33 9.33
CA LEU A 80 -2.92 -20.61 9.11
C LEU A 80 -1.52 -20.73 9.74
N GLY A 81 -1.08 -19.72 10.50
CA GLY A 81 0.25 -19.72 11.11
C GLY A 81 1.39 -19.66 10.08
N ILE A 82 1.16 -19.09 8.91
CA ILE A 82 2.19 -18.89 7.89
C ILE A 82 3.05 -17.69 8.30
N GLU A 83 4.28 -17.97 8.72
CA GLU A 83 5.23 -16.97 9.22
C GLU A 83 6.13 -16.40 8.10
N ALA A 84 6.72 -15.23 8.39
CA ALA A 84 7.71 -14.63 7.52
C ALA A 84 9.00 -15.46 7.51
N GLN A 85 9.58 -15.66 6.33
CA GLN A 85 10.78 -16.48 6.13
C GLN A 85 12.09 -15.71 6.39
N GLY A 86 12.03 -14.56 7.07
CA GLY A 86 13.20 -13.75 7.42
C GLY A 86 13.85 -12.98 6.26
N PHE A 87 13.28 -12.99 5.05
CA PHE A 87 13.83 -12.28 3.89
C PHE A 87 13.55 -10.77 3.89
N CYS A 88 12.58 -10.30 4.69
CA CYS A 88 12.19 -8.89 4.74
C CYS A 88 12.88 -8.20 5.92
N VAL A 89 13.69 -7.17 5.64
CA VAL A 89 14.44 -6.40 6.64
C VAL A 89 13.58 -5.26 7.20
N LEU A 90 12.34 -5.56 7.60
CA LEU A 90 11.52 -4.59 8.29
C LEU A 90 12.06 -4.44 9.71
N LYS A 91 12.41 -3.20 10.09
CA LYS A 91 12.92 -2.88 11.41
C LYS A 91 11.88 -3.32 12.44
N SER A 92 12.28 -4.14 13.41
CA SER A 92 11.43 -4.55 14.53
C SER A 92 10.82 -3.30 15.18
N ARG A 93 9.50 -3.28 15.40
CA ARG A 93 8.90 -2.25 16.27
C ARG A 93 9.37 -2.55 17.70
N GLU A 94 10.15 -1.64 18.26
CA GLU A 94 10.46 -1.58 19.70
C GLU A 94 9.20 -1.27 20.52
#